data_AF-D8S3H4-F1
#
_entry.id   AF-D8S3H4-F1
#
_cell.length_a   1.000
_cell.length_b   1.000
_cell.length_c   1.000
_cell.angle_alpha   90.00
_cell.angle_beta   90.00
_cell.angle_gamma   90.00
#
_symmetry.space_group_name_H-M   'P 1'
#
loop_
_entity.id
_entity.type
_entity.pdbx_description
1 polymer ?
#
loop_
_entity_poly.entity_id
_entity_poly.type
_entity_poly.pdbx_seq_one_letter_code
_entity_poly.pdbx_strand_id
1 'polypeptide(L)' 'KRFRTKFTNEQKERMFVLSEKLGWRIQKHDEAEVAQFCADTGVKRHVLKVWMHNNKHT' A
#
# COMPACT_ATOMS: atom_id res chain seq x y z
N LYS A 1 -10.59 12.22 16.14
CA LYS A 1 -10.42 10.77 16.41
C LYS A 1 -9.90 10.11 15.13
N ARG A 2 -8.72 9.47 15.13
CA ARG A 2 -8.24 8.71 13.95
C ARG A 2 -9.01 7.40 13.89
N PHE A 3 -9.68 7.13 12.79
CA PHE A 3 -10.31 5.83 12.57
C PHE A 3 -9.26 4.87 12.03
N ARG A 4 -9.08 3.74 12.69
CA ARG A 4 -8.14 2.72 12.24
C ARG A 4 -8.75 2.01 11.03
N THR A 5 -8.09 2.12 9.89
CA THR A 5 -8.44 1.34 8.70
C THR A 5 -8.26 -0.14 9.01
N LYS A 6 -9.27 -0.95 8.70
CA LYS A 6 -9.17 -2.41 8.70
C LYS A 6 -9.04 -2.86 7.24
N PHE A 7 -8.04 -3.68 6.96
CA PHE A 7 -7.83 -4.26 5.63
C PHE A 7 -8.32 -5.69 5.63
N THR A 8 -8.95 -6.11 4.52
CA THR A 8 -9.22 -7.52 4.26
C THR A 8 -7.91 -8.29 4.07
N ASN A 9 -7.95 -9.62 4.16
CA ASN A 9 -6.75 -10.42 3.92
C ASN A 9 -6.25 -10.26 2.47
N GLU A 10 -7.16 -10.22 1.50
CA GLU A 10 -6.84 -9.96 0.10
C GLU A 10 -6.15 -8.60 -0.09
N GLN A 11 -6.65 -7.54 0.56
CA GLN A 11 -5.99 -6.23 0.51
C GLN A 11 -4.57 -6.30 1.07
N LYS A 12 -4.36 -6.97 2.21
CA LYS A 12 -3.01 -7.11 2.80
C LYS A 12 -2.07 -7.86 1.86
N GLU A 13 -2.51 -8.98 1.30
CA GLU A 13 -1.70 -9.79 0.39
C GLU A 13 -1.29 -8.98 -0.85
N ARG A 14 -2.25 -8.31 -1.49
CA ARG A 14 -1.97 -7.42 -2.63
C ARG A 14 -1.03 -6.27 -2.25
N MET A 15 -1.21 -5.67 -1.07
CA MET A 15 -0.33 -4.62 -0.56
C MET A 15 1.09 -5.16 -0.30
N PHE A 16 1.24 -6.36 0.25
CA PHE A 16 2.54 -7.01 0.44
C PHE A 16 3.26 -7.23 -0.89
N VAL A 17 2.58 -7.84 -1.87
CA VAL A 17 3.16 -8.12 -3.20
C VAL A 17 3.65 -6.85 -3.88
N LEU A 18 2.84 -5.79 -3.88
CA LEU A 18 3.26 -4.49 -4.42
C LEU A 18 4.45 -3.93 -3.63
N SER A 19 4.45 -4.06 -2.30
CA SER A 19 5.50 -3.49 -1.47
C SER A 19 6.84 -4.16 -1.64
N GLU A 20 6.86 -5.49 -1.75
CA GLU A 20 8.05 -6.27 -2.10
C GLU A 20 8.60 -5.84 -3.47
N LYS A 21 7.72 -5.71 -4.48
CA LYS A 21 8.10 -5.26 -5.82
C LYS A 21 8.73 -3.86 -5.81
N LEU A 22 8.19 -2.94 -5.01
CA LEU A 22 8.68 -1.57 -4.88
C LEU A 22 9.82 -1.40 -3.85
N GLY A 23 10.33 -2.49 -3.26
CA GLY A 23 11.36 -2.44 -2.23
C GLY A 23 10.95 -1.58 -1.02
N TRP A 24 9.68 -1.65 -0.64
CA TRP A 24 9.09 -0.93 0.48
C TRP A 24 9.16 0.60 0.40
N ARG A 25 9.40 1.16 -0.80
CA ARG A 25 9.51 2.60 -1.02
C ARG A 25 8.89 3.01 -2.36
N ILE A 26 7.83 3.81 -2.29
CA ILE A 26 7.21 4.42 -3.48
C ILE A 26 8.09 5.57 -3.98
N GLN A 27 8.53 5.49 -5.24
CA GLN A 27 9.23 6.53 -5.98
C GLN A 27 8.29 7.26 -6.95
N LYS A 28 8.80 8.30 -7.62
CA LYS A 28 8.01 9.10 -8.57
C LYS A 28 7.62 8.29 -9.82
N HIS A 29 8.48 7.39 -10.28
CA HIS A 29 8.17 6.55 -11.44
C HIS A 29 7.11 5.48 -11.16
N ASP A 30 6.89 5.13 -9.88
CA ASP A 30 5.88 4.16 -9.47
C ASP A 30 4.46 4.75 -9.42
N GLU A 31 4.28 6.04 -9.69
CA GLU A 31 3.00 6.72 -9.49
C GLU A 31 1.86 6.11 -10.31
N ALA A 32 2.13 5.68 -11.54
CA ALA A 32 1.12 5.04 -12.38
C ALA A 32 0.68 3.67 -11.82
N GLU A 33 1.65 2.85 -11.41
CA GLU A 33 1.38 1.53 -10.83
C GLU A 33 0.65 1.64 -9.49
N VAL A 34 1.10 2.56 -8.62
CA VAL A 34 0.46 2.82 -7.34
C VAL A 34 -0.96 3.37 -7.53
N ALA A 35 -1.17 4.26 -8.52
CA ALA A 35 -2.50 4.79 -8.81
C ALA A 35 -3.47 3.68 -9.26
N GLN A 36 -3.02 2.79 -10.17
CA GLN A 36 -3.82 1.64 -10.61
C GLN A 36 -4.14 0.71 -9.43
N PHE A 37 -3.14 0.36 -8.64
CA PHE A 37 -3.33 -0.46 -7.45
C PHE A 37 -4.34 0.13 -6.47
N CYS A 38 -4.25 1.44 -6.21
CA CYS A 38 -5.17 2.14 -5.33
C CYS A 38 -6.61 2.14 -5.88
N ALA A 39 -6.78 2.26 -7.19
CA ALA A 39 -8.08 2.17 -7.85
C ALA A 39 -8.68 0.76 -7.70
N ASP A 40 -7.87 -0.28 -7.92
CA ASP A 40 -8.33 -1.68 -7.88
C ASP A 40 -8.67 -2.18 -6.47
N THR A 41 -7.90 -1.74 -5.46
CA THR A 41 -8.05 -2.21 -4.07
C THR A 41 -8.92 -1.32 -3.20
N GLY A 42 -9.24 -0.11 -3.69
CA GLY A 42 -9.89 0.95 -2.91
C GLY A 42 -9.02 1.53 -1.78
N VAL A 43 -7.74 1.14 -1.70
CA VAL A 43 -6.81 1.66 -0.69
C VAL A 43 -6.26 2.99 -1.15
N LYS A 44 -6.41 4.04 -0.33
CA LYS A 44 -5.84 5.36 -0.64
C LYS A 44 -4.31 5.31 -0.63
N ARG A 45 -3.65 6.03 -1.56
CA ARG A 45 -2.18 6.12 -1.64
C ARG A 45 -1.50 6.47 -0.32
N HIS A 46 -2.02 7.44 0.42
CA HIS A 46 -1.44 7.79 1.73
C HIS A 46 -1.49 6.59 2.68
N VAL A 47 -2.58 5.83 2.65
CA VAL A 47 -2.83 4.73 3.59
C VAL A 47 -1.88 3.59 3.26
N LEU A 48 -1.71 3.28 1.98
CA LEU A 48 -0.70 2.34 1.49
C LEU A 48 0.70 2.76 1.93
N LYS A 49 1.09 4.03 1.72
CA LYS A 49 2.43 4.54 2.12
C LYS A 49 2.70 4.36 3.62
N VAL A 50 1.73 4.71 4.47
CA VAL A 50 1.85 4.54 5.93
C VAL A 50 1.91 3.05 6.29
N TRP A 51 1.11 2.23 5.64
CA TRP A 51 1.13 0.78 5.85
C TRP A 51 2.48 0.17 5.46
N MET A 52 3.05 0.53 4.31
CA MET A 52 4.38 0.09 3.87
C MET A 52 5.44 0.44 4.91
N HIS A 53 5.43 1.69 5.40
CA HIS A 53 6.37 2.15 6.41
C HIS A 53 6.26 1.35 7.72
N ASN A 54 5.05 0.95 8.11
CA ASN A 54 4.82 0.20 9.33
C ASN A 54 5.18 -1.28 9.20
N ASN A 55 5.16 -1.85 7.99
CA ASN A 55 5.38 -3.28 7.77
C ASN A 55 6.76 -3.65 7.21
N LYS A 56 7.54 -2.68 6.71
CA LYS A 56 8.88 -2.93 6.13
C LYS A 56 9.95 -3.53 7.07
N HIS A 57 9.66 -3.61 8.37
CA HIS A 57 10.54 -4.19 9.39
C HIS A 57 9.81 -5.21 10.27
N THR A 58 8.62 -5.63 9.84
CA THR A 58 7.88 -6.74 10.44
C THR A 58 8.37 -8.04 9.82
#